data_AF-A0A7H8KMX6-F1
#
_entry.id   AF-A0A7H8KMX6-F1
#
_cell.length_a   1.000
_cell.length_b   1.000
_cell.length_c   1.000
_cell.angle_alpha   90.00
_cell.angle_beta   90.00
_cell.angle_gamma   90.00
#
_symmetry.space_group_name_H-M   'P 1'
#
loop_
_entity.id
_entity.type
_entity.pdbx_description
1 polymer ?
#
loop_
_entity_poly.entity_id
_entity_poly.type
_entity_poly.pdbx_seq_one_letter_code
_entity_poly.pdbx_strand_id
1 'polypeptide(L)'
;MITRVEEGEAVAQGDEVVRALLAAMATLEDLVTGGHDSHVALSTLEEMAYELGRMDAGEHQRFIEGLERVAAEEPSRAAWIRGIPDALGLDH
;
A
#
# COMPACT_ATOMS: atom_id res chain seq x y z
N MET A 1 2.47 -2.81 -32.38
CA MET A 1 3.62 -2.35 -31.57
C MET A 1 3.26 -1.09 -30.79
N ILE A 2 2.06 -1.03 -30.18
CA ILE A 2 1.52 0.15 -29.46
C ILE A 2 1.18 -0.21 -28.00
N THR A 3 0.94 -1.48 -27.68
CA THR A 3 0.58 -1.96 -26.33
C THR A 3 1.66 -1.75 -25.26
N ARG A 4 2.94 -1.73 -25.62
CA ARG A 4 4.06 -1.73 -24.64
C ARG A 4 4.26 -0.39 -23.91
N VAL A 5 3.83 0.73 -24.49
CA VAL A 5 4.03 2.06 -23.90
C VAL A 5 2.90 2.37 -22.90
N GLU A 6 1.65 2.06 -23.27
CA GLU A 6 0.49 2.28 -22.39
C GLU A 6 0.52 1.35 -21.15
N GLU A 7 0.99 0.12 -21.30
CA GLU A 7 1.20 -0.79 -20.16
C GLU A 7 2.25 -0.25 -19.18
N GLY A 8 3.33 0.37 -19.67
CA GLY A 8 4.36 0.94 -18.81
C GLY A 8 3.91 2.17 -18.02
N GLU A 9 3.09 3.03 -18.64
CA GLU A 9 2.53 4.22 -18.01
C GLU A 9 1.46 3.88 -16.97
N ALA A 10 0.60 2.90 -17.25
CA ALA A 10 -0.39 2.40 -16.29
C ALA A 10 0.27 1.76 -15.05
N VAL A 11 1.39 1.04 -15.24
CA VAL A 11 2.16 0.46 -14.12
C VAL A 11 2.79 1.57 -13.26
N ALA A 12 3.39 2.59 -13.89
CA ALA A 12 3.96 3.73 -13.17
C ALA A 12 2.90 4.50 -12.36
N GLN A 13 1.72 4.73 -12.94
CA GLN A 13 0.59 5.34 -12.24
C GLN A 13 0.12 4.49 -11.05
N GLY A 14 0.08 3.16 -11.19
CA GLY A 14 -0.22 2.25 -10.09
C GLY A 14 0.80 2.36 -8.95
N ASP A 15 2.09 2.46 -9.28
CA ASP A 15 3.17 2.55 -8.30
C ASP A 15 3.16 3.90 -7.55
N GLU A 16 2.75 5.00 -8.21
CA GLU A 16 2.54 6.30 -7.56
C GLU A 16 1.41 6.25 -6.53
N VAL A 17 0.28 5.60 -6.87
CA VAL A 17 -0.85 5.41 -5.94
C VAL A 17 -0.41 4.56 -4.74
N VAL A 18 0.34 3.48 -4.97
CA VAL A 18 0.89 2.65 -3.90
C VAL A 18 1.82 3.47 -3.00
N ARG A 19 2.72 4.30 -3.56
CA ARG A 19 3.58 5.17 -2.75
C ARG A 19 2.80 6.19 -1.92
N ALA A 20 1.77 6.80 -2.49
CA ALA A 20 0.91 7.74 -1.76
C ALA A 20 0.21 7.05 -0.58
N LEU A 21 -0.30 5.83 -0.81
CA LEU A 21 -0.90 5.00 0.23
C LEU A 21 0.10 4.66 1.34
N LEU A 22 1.33 4.25 0.97
CA LEU A 22 2.42 3.96 1.91
C LEU A 22 2.82 5.19 2.75
N ALA A 23 2.83 6.38 2.15
CA ALA A 23 3.10 7.61 2.88
C ALA A 23 1.99 7.94 3.89
N ALA A 24 0.73 7.74 3.50
CA ALA A 24 -0.42 7.92 4.39
C ALA A 24 -0.38 6.94 5.57
N MET A 25 -0.17 5.65 5.30
CA MET A 25 -0.06 4.62 6.35
C MET A 25 1.07 4.92 7.34
N ALA A 26 2.26 5.28 6.85
CA ALA A 26 3.39 5.63 7.70
C ALA A 26 3.09 6.85 8.60
N THR A 27 2.35 7.84 8.08
CA THR A 27 1.93 9.02 8.87
C THR A 27 0.94 8.64 9.96
N LEU A 28 -0.05 7.80 9.63
CA LEU A 28 -1.04 7.33 10.60
C LEU A 28 -0.40 6.45 11.69
N GLU A 29 0.54 5.58 11.32
CA GLU A 29 1.29 4.73 12.26
C GLU A 29 2.11 5.58 13.26
N ASP A 30 2.74 6.66 12.79
CA ASP A 30 3.47 7.61 13.64
C ASP A 30 2.52 8.34 14.62
N LEU A 31 1.33 8.75 14.15
CA LEU A 31 0.30 9.36 15.01
C LEU A 31 -0.24 8.39 16.07
N VAL A 32 -0.46 7.12 15.71
CA VAL A 32 -0.84 6.07 16.68
C VAL A 32 0.24 5.92 17.75
N THR A 33 1.52 5.88 17.35
CA THR A 33 2.65 5.72 18.25
C THR A 33 2.87 6.95 19.15
N GLY A 34 2.62 8.16 18.62
CA GLY A 34 2.75 9.43 19.33
C GLY A 34 1.63 9.72 20.35
N GLY A 35 0.55 8.93 20.36
CA GLY A 35 -0.51 8.96 21.37
C GLY A 35 -1.57 10.07 21.22
N HIS A 36 -1.23 11.22 20.61
CA HIS A 36 -2.21 12.24 20.22
C HIS A 36 -2.98 11.78 18.98
N ASP A 37 -4.30 11.92 18.98
CA ASP A 37 -5.19 11.50 17.88
C ASP A 37 -5.11 10.01 17.47
N SER A 38 -4.52 9.17 18.34
CA SER A 38 -4.30 7.74 18.12
C SER A 38 -5.59 6.97 17.79
N HIS A 39 -6.72 7.36 18.37
CA HIS A 39 -8.01 6.73 18.06
C HIS A 39 -8.48 7.04 16.63
N VAL A 40 -8.31 8.28 16.17
CA VAL A 40 -8.67 8.68 14.81
C VAL A 40 -7.74 8.02 13.81
N ALA A 41 -6.43 8.05 14.07
CA ALA A 41 -5.44 7.43 13.21
C ALA A 41 -5.62 5.91 13.08
N LEU A 42 -5.90 5.22 14.20
CA LEU A 42 -6.21 3.79 14.20
C LEU A 42 -7.50 3.51 13.41
N SER A 43 -8.58 4.27 13.65
CA SER A 43 -9.83 4.09 12.93
C SER A 43 -9.65 4.29 11.42
N THR A 44 -8.80 5.24 10.99
CA THR A 44 -8.50 5.43 9.56
C THR A 44 -7.71 4.26 8.99
N LEU A 45 -6.73 3.71 9.73
CA LEU A 45 -6.00 2.51 9.30
C LEU A 45 -6.93 1.30 9.15
N GLU A 46 -7.87 1.11 10.09
CA GLU A 46 -8.89 0.06 10.02
C GLU A 46 -9.81 0.23 8.80
N GLU A 47 -10.23 1.46 8.49
CA GLU A 47 -11.04 1.75 7.29
C GLU A 47 -10.25 1.49 6.00
N MET A 48 -8.96 1.84 5.95
CA MET A 48 -8.08 1.50 4.83
C MET A 48 -7.94 -0.02 4.66
N ALA A 49 -7.73 -0.76 5.74
CA ALA A 49 -7.66 -2.22 5.71
C ALA A 49 -8.98 -2.82 5.19
N TYR A 50 -10.12 -2.30 5.64
CA TYR A 50 -11.44 -2.73 5.20
C TYR A 50 -11.64 -2.52 3.69
N GLU A 51 -11.32 -1.33 3.15
CA GLU A 51 -11.49 -1.06 1.72
C GLU A 51 -10.52 -1.88 0.86
N LEU A 52 -9.26 -2.05 1.29
CA LEU A 52 -8.30 -2.90 0.61
C LEU A 52 -8.72 -4.38 0.62
N GLY A 53 -9.31 -4.86 1.72
CA GLY A 53 -9.85 -6.22 1.82
C GLY A 53 -11.08 -6.49 0.94
N ARG A 54 -11.67 -5.46 0.32
CA ARG A 54 -12.78 -5.60 -0.63
C ARG A 54 -12.33 -5.75 -2.08
N MET A 55 -11.04 -5.59 -2.36
CA MET A 55 -10.48 -5.80 -3.69
C MET A 55 -10.80 -7.20 -4.21
N ASP A 56 -11.07 -7.31 -5.52
CA ASP A 56 -11.13 -8.62 -6.16
C ASP A 56 -9.73 -9.25 -6.25
N ALA A 57 -9.65 -10.54 -6.59
CA ALA A 57 -8.38 -11.25 -6.67
C ALA A 57 -7.38 -10.63 -7.67
N GLY A 58 -7.86 -10.01 -8.75
CA GLY A 58 -7.02 -9.35 -9.74
C GLY A 58 -6.52 -7.98 -9.27
N GLU A 59 -7.37 -7.22 -8.58
CA GLU A 59 -7.00 -5.97 -7.91
C GLU A 59 -5.99 -6.20 -6.80
N HIS A 60 -6.23 -7.22 -5.98
CA HIS A 60 -5.33 -7.64 -4.92
C HIS A 60 -3.95 -8.02 -5.48
N GLN A 61 -3.91 -8.86 -6.51
CA GLN A 61 -2.65 -9.25 -7.15
C GLN A 61 -1.89 -8.02 -7.70
N ARG A 62 -2.59 -7.08 -8.35
CA ARG A 62 -1.99 -5.84 -8.85
C ARG A 62 -1.43 -4.97 -7.73
N PHE A 63 -2.12 -4.92 -6.58
CA PHE A 63 -1.66 -4.21 -5.40
C PHE A 63 -0.38 -4.83 -4.81
N ILE A 64 -0.35 -6.15 -4.63
CA ILE A 64 0.84 -6.88 -4.14
C ILE A 64 2.04 -6.68 -5.07
N GLU A 65 1.83 -6.76 -6.39
CA GLU A 65 2.89 -6.50 -7.37
C GLU A 65 3.41 -5.06 -7.29
N GLY A 66 2.53 -4.08 -7.06
CA GLY A 66 2.92 -2.69 -6.82
C GLY A 66 3.76 -2.52 -5.55
N LEU A 67 3.36 -3.16 -4.45
CA LEU A 67 4.14 -3.17 -3.21
C LEU A 67 5.54 -3.74 -3.43
N GLU A 68 5.68 -4.86 -4.16
CA GLU A 68 6.98 -5.46 -4.45
C GLU A 68 7.87 -4.57 -5.34
N ARG A 69 7.30 -3.91 -6.36
CA ARG A 69 8.04 -2.95 -7.19
C ARG A 69 8.54 -1.78 -6.35
N VAL A 70 7.66 -1.17 -5.56
CA VAL A 70 8.05 -0.04 -4.69
C VAL A 70 9.08 -0.48 -3.64
N ALA A 71 8.93 -1.68 -3.05
CA ALA A 71 9.90 -2.23 -2.11
C ALA A 71 11.29 -2.49 -2.74
N ALA A 72 11.34 -2.86 -4.02
CA ALA A 72 12.61 -3.02 -4.75
C ALA A 72 13.31 -1.67 -4.99
N GLU A 73 12.53 -0.60 -5.17
CA GLU A 73 13.05 0.76 -5.37
C GLU A 73 13.38 1.51 -4.07
N GLU A 74 12.79 1.10 -2.94
CA GLU A 74 13.03 1.66 -1.61
C GLU A 74 13.64 0.62 -0.64
N PRO A 75 14.91 0.21 -0.81
CA PRO A 75 15.51 -0.88 -0.02
C PRO A 75 15.49 -0.66 1.50
N SER A 76 15.55 0.61 1.95
CA SER A 76 15.52 0.96 3.38
C SER A 76 14.17 0.69 4.04
N ARG A 77 13.07 0.70 3.27
CA ARG A 77 11.70 0.49 3.74
C ARG A 77 11.12 -0.85 3.29
N ALA A 78 11.85 -1.60 2.46
CA ALA A 78 11.37 -2.81 1.81
C ALA A 78 10.77 -3.85 2.77
N ALA A 79 11.37 -4.06 3.95
CA ALA A 79 10.84 -5.00 4.95
C ALA A 79 9.49 -4.54 5.52
N TRP A 80 9.34 -3.25 5.79
CA TRP A 80 8.08 -2.67 6.26
C TRP A 80 7.01 -2.75 5.16
N ILE A 81 7.35 -2.35 3.92
CA ILE A 81 6.43 -2.40 2.76
C ILE A 81 5.89 -3.82 2.54
N ARG A 82 6.76 -4.83 2.58
CA ARG A 82 6.37 -6.24 2.40
C ARG A 82 5.55 -6.82 3.56
N GLY A 83 5.62 -6.20 4.74
CA GLY A 83 4.82 -6.63 5.90
C GLY A 83 3.40 -6.07 5.90
N ILE A 84 3.07 -5.12 5.02
CA ILE A 84 1.76 -4.46 5.00
C ILE A 84 0.61 -5.43 4.71
N PRO A 85 0.70 -6.34 3.73
CA PRO A 85 -0.37 -7.31 3.50
C PRO A 85 -0.72 -8.11 4.76
N ASP A 86 0.28 -8.66 5.46
CA ASP A 86 0.07 -9.36 6.74
C ASP A 86 -0.52 -8.45 7.82
N ALA A 87 0.02 -7.23 7.98
CA ALA A 87 -0.43 -6.28 9.00
C ALA A 87 -1.88 -5.81 8.80
N LEU A 88 -2.32 -5.72 7.54
CA LEU A 88 -3.71 -5.41 7.18
C LEU A 88 -4.60 -6.66 7.13
N GLY A 89 -4.01 -7.85 7.34
CA GLY A 89 -4.68 -9.12 7.22
C GLY A 89 -5.18 -9.39 5.81
N LEU A 90 -4.38 -9.17 4.78
CA LEU A 90 -4.69 -9.40 3.36
C LEU A 90 -4.05 -10.67 2.79
N ASP A 91 -3.18 -11.34 3.56
CA ASP A 91 -2.40 -12.52 3.13
C ASP A 91 -3.17 -13.86 3.09
N HIS A 92 -4.50 -13.84 2.89
CA HIS A 92 -5.36 -15.03 2.95
C HIS A 92 -6.08 -15.39 1.65
#